data_AF-A0A1G2S4P8-F1
#
_entry.id   AF-A0A1G2S4P8-F1
#
_cell.length_a   1.000
_cell.length_b   1.000
_cell.length_c   1.000
_cell.angle_alpha   90.00
_cell.angle_beta   90.00
_cell.angle_gamma   90.00
#
_symmetry.space_group_name_H-M   'P 1'
#
loop_
_entity.id
_entity.type
_entity.pdbx_description
1 polymer ?
#
loop_
_entity_poly.entity_id
_entity_poly.type
_entity_poly.pdbx_seq_one_letter_code
_entity_poly.pdbx_strand_id
1 'polypeptide(L)'
;MKKEFTLNARLVGALYHIGMLIKKPYYFEQSALFWSTNRLFSFYYRIVTVYNPKIAYSGDKSFLDADLESYIIRHRIILNDIAYAVWQLLELCGLNVGLSPKGGVHPKNRELSFFDLEKKLSTNSDSRLDGMRGVIQRGATKFSFLKDQRDNIAHYKASILVFGDGPDFDFAIMNAAGTMPTVSDGDTTKLVLKNVFRFTNEQHLFLWEWMNGELTDSIVSLAQANGIPADPSSFATQLSGGAAIALFKEINGID
;
A
#
# COMPACT_ATOMS: atom_id res chain seq x y z
N MET A 1 25.54 7.76 17.91
CA MET A 1 24.84 6.64 17.23
C MET A 1 24.14 7.22 16.01
N LYS A 2 24.58 6.90 14.78
CA LYS A 2 23.93 7.41 13.56
C LYS A 2 22.54 6.77 13.50
N LYS A 3 21.46 7.56 13.56
CA LYS A 3 20.11 7.03 13.26
C LYS A 3 20.15 6.53 11.82
N GLU A 4 19.91 5.25 11.59
CA GLU A 4 19.76 4.72 10.24
C GLU A 4 18.43 5.21 9.66
N PHE A 5 18.51 6.01 8.58
CA PHE A 5 17.37 6.61 7.89
C PHE A 5 16.78 5.69 6.81
N THR A 6 16.93 4.39 7.02
CA THR A 6 16.66 3.34 6.05
C THR A 6 15.65 2.36 6.63
N LEU A 7 14.81 1.84 5.73
CA LEU A 7 13.83 0.83 6.06
C LEU A 7 14.01 -0.34 5.10
N ASN A 8 14.07 -1.55 5.64
CA ASN A 8 14.20 -2.75 4.80
C ASN A 8 12.98 -2.88 3.88
N ALA A 9 13.25 -3.19 2.61
CA ALA A 9 12.26 -3.47 1.59
C ALA A 9 12.37 -4.95 1.16
N ARG A 10 12.03 -5.86 2.09
CA ARG A 10 12.12 -7.33 1.92
C ARG A 10 11.40 -7.78 0.66
N LEU A 11 10.24 -7.21 0.33
CA LEU A 11 9.49 -7.53 -0.88
C LEU A 11 10.31 -7.25 -2.15
N VAL A 12 10.90 -6.06 -2.24
CA VAL A 12 11.71 -5.67 -3.41
C VAL A 12 12.97 -6.54 -3.49
N GLY A 13 13.62 -6.81 -2.35
CA GLY A 13 14.76 -7.74 -2.28
C GLY A 13 14.42 -9.14 -2.77
N ALA A 14 13.27 -9.69 -2.34
CA ALA A 14 12.79 -11.00 -2.77
C ALA A 14 12.51 -11.06 -4.28
N LEU A 15 11.79 -10.09 -4.82
CA LEU A 15 11.47 -10.02 -6.25
C LEU A 15 12.75 -9.90 -7.10
N TYR A 16 13.71 -9.08 -6.67
CA TYR A 16 15.00 -8.96 -7.33
C TYR A 16 15.79 -10.28 -7.31
N HIS A 17 15.83 -10.97 -6.17
CA HIS A 17 16.51 -12.25 -6.05
C HIS A 17 15.88 -13.32 -6.97
N ILE A 18 14.55 -13.44 -6.98
CA ILE A 18 13.83 -14.34 -7.89
C ILE A 18 14.24 -14.03 -9.34
N GLY A 19 14.22 -12.75 -9.74
CA GLY A 19 14.64 -12.30 -11.07
C GLY A 19 16.07 -12.74 -11.42
N MET A 20 17.01 -12.60 -10.48
CA MET A 20 18.39 -13.05 -10.65
C MET A 20 18.49 -14.57 -10.85
N LEU A 21 17.79 -15.36 -10.04
CA LEU A 21 17.82 -16.83 -10.11
C LEU A 21 17.30 -17.37 -11.45
N ILE A 22 16.29 -16.71 -12.03
CA ILE A 22 15.76 -17.06 -13.36
C ILE A 22 16.52 -16.39 -14.51
N LYS A 23 17.68 -15.77 -14.22
CA LYS A 23 18.53 -15.05 -15.19
C LYS A 23 17.81 -13.91 -15.92
N LYS A 24 16.83 -13.28 -15.27
CA LYS A 24 16.07 -12.11 -15.73
C LYS A 24 15.94 -11.10 -14.58
N PRO A 25 16.99 -10.35 -14.24
CA PRO A 25 17.01 -9.44 -13.08
C PRO A 25 15.88 -8.40 -13.05
N TYR A 26 15.36 -8.02 -14.22
CA TYR A 26 14.26 -7.08 -14.39
C TYR A 26 12.95 -7.76 -14.79
N TYR A 27 12.79 -9.04 -14.44
CA TYR A 27 11.56 -9.77 -14.72
C TYR A 27 10.36 -9.11 -14.05
N PHE A 28 10.50 -8.76 -12.77
CA PHE A 28 9.50 -7.98 -12.03
C PHE A 28 9.69 -6.49 -12.25
N GLU A 29 8.60 -5.77 -12.53
CA GLU A 29 8.66 -4.30 -12.61
C GLU A 29 8.64 -3.71 -11.19
N GLN A 30 9.84 -3.52 -10.63
CA GLN A 30 10.02 -3.05 -9.25
C GLN A 30 10.19 -1.53 -9.15
N SER A 31 10.52 -0.86 -10.25
CA SER A 31 10.81 0.59 -10.24
C SER A 31 9.57 1.37 -9.85
N ALA A 32 8.43 1.07 -10.47
CA ALA A 32 7.15 1.71 -10.17
C ALA A 32 6.80 1.53 -8.68
N LEU A 33 6.84 0.30 -8.17
CA LEU A 33 6.58 -0.02 -6.77
C LEU A 33 7.48 0.77 -5.82
N PHE A 34 8.80 0.74 -6.03
CA PHE A 34 9.77 1.44 -5.19
C PHE A 34 9.53 2.96 -5.13
N TRP A 35 9.33 3.59 -6.30
CA TRP A 35 9.02 5.03 -6.37
C TRP A 35 7.63 5.36 -5.81
N SER A 36 6.67 4.44 -5.95
CA SER A 36 5.32 4.57 -5.39
C SER A 36 5.36 4.59 -3.87
N THR A 37 6.09 3.67 -3.26
CA THR A 37 6.28 3.59 -1.81
C THR A 37 7.03 4.80 -1.25
N ASN A 38 8.15 5.22 -1.86
CA ASN A 38 8.89 6.41 -1.38
C ASN A 38 8.03 7.69 -1.40
N ARG A 39 7.20 7.86 -2.43
CA ARG A 39 6.30 9.02 -2.50
C ARG A 39 5.17 8.92 -1.46
N LEU A 40 4.69 7.72 -1.16
CA LEU A 40 3.75 7.50 -0.06
C LEU A 40 4.35 7.91 1.29
N PHE A 41 5.62 7.56 1.56
CA PHE A 41 6.34 8.03 2.76
C PHE A 41 6.44 9.57 2.81
N SER A 42 6.56 10.24 1.66
CA SER A 42 6.58 11.70 1.61
C SER A 42 5.23 12.31 1.99
N PHE A 43 4.10 11.75 1.52
CA PHE A 43 2.76 12.17 1.94
C PHE A 43 2.52 11.86 3.41
N TYR A 44 2.88 10.65 3.85
CA TYR A 44 2.81 10.24 5.26
C TYR A 44 3.52 11.26 6.15
N TYR A 45 4.77 11.60 5.82
CA TYR A 45 5.56 12.57 6.58
C TYR A 45 4.85 13.90 6.70
N ARG A 46 4.38 14.49 5.58
CA ARG A 46 3.67 15.78 5.63
C ARG A 46 2.44 15.72 6.51
N ILE A 47 1.61 14.69 6.36
CA ILE A 47 0.40 14.49 7.16
C ILE A 47 0.73 14.36 8.66
N VAL A 48 1.67 13.47 9.03
CA VAL A 48 1.98 13.25 10.44
C VAL A 48 2.77 14.40 11.07
N THR A 49 3.50 15.19 10.30
CA THR A 49 4.17 16.40 10.82
C THR A 49 3.22 17.54 11.14
N VAL A 50 2.04 17.60 10.51
CA VAL A 50 0.98 18.49 10.98
C VAL A 50 0.54 18.13 12.40
N TYR A 51 0.64 16.85 12.76
CA TYR A 51 0.19 16.29 14.04
C TYR A 51 1.30 16.16 15.10
N ASN A 52 2.58 16.04 14.73
CA ASN A 52 3.56 15.38 15.60
C ASN A 52 3.80 16.12 16.93
N PRO A 53 3.34 15.59 18.08
CA PRO A 53 3.54 16.24 19.38
C PRO A 53 5.01 16.20 19.86
N LYS A 54 5.87 15.40 19.21
CA LYS A 54 7.31 15.28 19.51
C LYS A 54 8.19 16.24 18.70
N ILE A 55 7.66 16.92 17.68
CA ILE A 55 8.41 17.87 16.87
C ILE A 55 7.65 19.20 16.93
N ALA A 56 8.27 20.25 17.48
CA ALA A 56 7.65 21.57 17.68
C ALA A 56 7.26 22.33 16.39
N TYR A 57 7.16 21.64 15.26
CA TYR A 57 6.66 22.18 14.01
C TYR A 57 5.21 21.73 13.84
N SER A 58 4.28 22.58 14.25
CA SER A 58 2.92 22.57 13.71
C SER A 58 3.01 22.80 12.20
N GLY A 59 2.93 21.72 11.42
CA GLY A 59 2.79 21.86 9.97
C GLY A 59 1.57 22.73 9.65
N ASP A 60 1.69 23.56 8.62
CA ASP A 60 0.56 24.33 8.11
C ASP A 60 -0.55 23.34 7.69
N LYS A 61 -1.77 23.51 8.20
CA LYS A 61 -2.95 22.73 7.78
C LYS A 61 -3.25 22.93 6.29
N SER A 62 -2.74 24.02 5.71
CA SER A 62 -2.79 24.26 4.27
C SER A 62 -2.29 23.01 3.53
N PHE A 63 -3.14 22.48 2.65
CA PHE A 63 -2.91 21.27 1.86
C PHE A 63 -3.08 19.92 2.57
N LEU A 64 -3.51 19.86 3.84
CA LEU A 64 -3.72 18.58 4.53
C LEU A 64 -4.78 17.71 3.84
N ASP A 65 -5.83 18.34 3.32
CA ASP A 65 -6.85 17.72 2.48
C ASP A 65 -6.27 17.12 1.19
N ALA A 66 -5.46 17.90 0.46
CA ALA A 66 -4.81 17.47 -0.78
C ALA A 66 -3.76 16.37 -0.54
N ASP A 67 -3.04 16.43 0.59
CA ASP A 67 -2.08 15.41 0.99
C ASP A 67 -2.78 14.11 1.39
N LEU A 68 -3.90 14.18 2.12
CA LEU A 68 -4.74 13.01 2.42
C LEU A 68 -5.32 12.38 1.14
N GLU A 69 -5.77 13.20 0.20
CA GLU A 69 -6.31 12.73 -1.08
C GLU A 69 -5.22 11.97 -1.86
N SER A 70 -4.06 12.61 -1.99
CA SER A 70 -2.91 12.02 -2.66
C SER A 70 -2.41 10.74 -1.97
N TYR A 71 -2.45 10.70 -0.64
CA TYR A 71 -2.12 9.52 0.17
C TYR A 71 -3.06 8.34 -0.13
N ILE A 72 -4.37 8.59 -0.18
CA ILE A 72 -5.38 7.58 -0.51
C ILE A 72 -5.19 7.06 -1.94
N ILE A 73 -5.02 7.96 -2.92
CA ILE A 73 -4.77 7.58 -4.32
C ILE A 73 -3.50 6.73 -4.44
N ARG A 74 -2.43 7.10 -3.71
CA ARG A 74 -1.15 6.41 -3.82
C ARG A 74 -1.19 4.99 -3.26
N HIS A 75 -2.03 4.70 -2.26
CA HIS A 75 -2.26 3.31 -1.82
C HIS A 75 -2.75 2.43 -2.96
N ARG A 76 -3.72 2.91 -3.75
CA ARG A 76 -4.25 2.13 -4.88
C ARG A 76 -3.17 1.81 -5.92
N ILE A 77 -2.30 2.78 -6.21
CA ILE A 77 -1.19 2.58 -7.16
C ILE A 77 -0.24 1.49 -6.65
N ILE A 78 0.17 1.57 -5.38
CA ILE A 78 1.05 0.56 -4.77
C ILE A 78 0.41 -0.83 -4.80
N LEU A 79 -0.88 -0.92 -4.47
CA LEU A 79 -1.60 -2.20 -4.50
C LEU A 79 -1.66 -2.78 -5.93
N ASN A 80 -1.85 -1.95 -6.94
CA ASN A 80 -1.86 -2.39 -8.33
C ASN A 80 -0.47 -2.82 -8.82
N ASP A 81 0.59 -2.10 -8.41
CA ASP A 81 1.98 -2.50 -8.68
C ASP A 81 2.29 -3.87 -8.04
N ILE A 82 1.86 -4.08 -6.79
CA ILE A 82 1.97 -5.38 -6.10
C ILE A 82 1.20 -6.46 -6.84
N ALA A 83 -0.03 -6.17 -7.26
CA ALA A 83 -0.87 -7.13 -7.97
C ALA A 83 -0.25 -7.57 -9.30
N TYR A 84 0.38 -6.63 -10.01
CA TYR A 84 1.12 -6.93 -11.22
C TYR A 84 2.35 -7.81 -10.93
N ALA A 85 3.13 -7.50 -9.90
CA ALA A 85 4.27 -8.33 -9.49
C ALA A 85 3.84 -9.76 -9.08
N VAL A 86 2.75 -9.90 -8.35
CA VAL A 86 2.18 -11.21 -7.99
C VAL A 86 1.72 -11.96 -9.24
N TRP A 87 1.04 -11.29 -10.19
CA TRP A 87 0.68 -11.93 -11.47
C TRP A 87 1.90 -12.42 -12.25
N GLN A 88 2.98 -11.64 -12.30
CA GLN A 88 4.23 -12.08 -12.94
C GLN A 88 4.80 -13.33 -12.25
N LEU A 89 4.72 -13.42 -10.93
CA LEU A 89 5.15 -14.61 -10.19
C LEU A 89 4.26 -15.83 -10.53
N LEU A 90 2.95 -15.64 -10.61
CA LEU A 90 2.01 -16.70 -10.98
C LEU A 90 2.33 -17.25 -12.38
N GLU A 91 2.56 -16.36 -13.36
CA GLU A 91 2.96 -16.75 -14.73
C GLU A 91 4.29 -17.52 -14.72
N LEU A 92 5.27 -17.05 -13.94
CA LEU A 92 6.56 -17.71 -13.79
C LEU A 92 6.42 -19.14 -13.24
N CYS A 93 5.47 -19.35 -12.32
CA CYS A 93 5.15 -20.65 -11.73
C CYS A 93 4.16 -21.48 -12.57
N GLY A 94 3.76 -21.03 -13.76
CA GLY A 94 2.80 -21.72 -14.62
C GLY A 94 1.38 -21.78 -14.03
N LEU A 95 1.01 -20.82 -13.18
CA LEU A 95 -0.28 -20.73 -12.49
C LEU A 95 -1.17 -19.69 -13.18
N ASN A 96 -2.20 -20.16 -13.88
CA ASN A 96 -3.16 -19.29 -14.53
C ASN A 96 -4.39 -19.06 -13.64
N VAL A 97 -4.63 -17.80 -13.27
CA VAL A 97 -5.80 -17.37 -12.47
C VAL A 97 -6.88 -16.67 -13.30
N GLY A 98 -6.80 -16.76 -14.64
CA GLY A 98 -7.79 -16.17 -15.55
C GLY A 98 -7.80 -14.65 -15.50
N LEU A 99 -6.61 -14.06 -15.41
CA LEU A 99 -6.35 -12.64 -15.23
C LEU A 99 -5.28 -12.23 -16.23
N SER A 100 -5.42 -11.05 -16.83
CA SER A 100 -4.41 -10.50 -17.72
C SER A 100 -4.27 -9.01 -17.44
N PRO A 101 -3.03 -8.49 -17.42
CA PRO A 101 -2.80 -7.07 -17.24
C PRO A 101 -3.42 -6.27 -18.39
N LYS A 102 -3.96 -5.10 -18.06
CA LYS A 102 -4.49 -4.14 -19.05
C LYS A 102 -3.44 -3.08 -19.34
N GLY A 103 -3.55 -2.40 -20.50
CA GLY A 103 -2.70 -1.26 -20.84
C GLY A 103 -1.82 -1.48 -22.05
N GLY A 104 -0.73 -0.69 -22.15
CA GLY A 104 0.13 -0.64 -23.32
C GLY A 104 0.98 -1.90 -23.54
N VAL A 105 1.62 -1.98 -24.71
CA VAL A 105 2.47 -3.13 -25.07
C VAL A 105 3.70 -3.24 -24.14
N HIS A 106 4.23 -2.11 -23.68
CA HIS A 106 5.40 -2.06 -22.80
C HIS A 106 5.05 -2.48 -21.36
N PRO A 107 5.85 -3.34 -20.69
CA PRO A 107 5.56 -3.83 -19.33
C PRO A 107 5.30 -2.75 -18.29
N LYS A 108 6.00 -1.61 -18.38
CA LYS A 108 5.80 -0.44 -17.49
C LYS A 108 4.44 0.25 -17.65
N ASN A 109 3.73 -0.02 -18.74
CA ASN A 109 2.42 0.56 -19.04
C ASN A 109 1.29 -0.45 -18.80
N ARG A 110 1.61 -1.59 -18.18
CA ARG A 110 0.66 -2.61 -17.79
C ARG A 110 0.24 -2.38 -16.35
N GLU A 111 -1.05 -2.43 -16.11
CA GLU A 111 -1.64 -2.29 -14.80
C GLU A 111 -2.53 -3.48 -14.50
N LEU A 112 -2.60 -3.85 -13.23
CA LEU A 112 -3.47 -4.89 -12.75
C LEU A 112 -4.15 -4.45 -11.46
N SER A 113 -5.48 -4.54 -11.42
CA SER A 113 -6.26 -4.20 -10.23
C SER A 113 -6.01 -5.22 -9.13
N PHE A 114 -5.54 -4.77 -7.97
CA PHE A 114 -5.35 -5.63 -6.80
C PHE A 114 -6.61 -6.39 -6.39
N PHE A 115 -7.76 -5.73 -6.48
CA PHE A 115 -9.04 -6.35 -6.10
C PHE A 115 -9.57 -7.29 -7.19
N ASP A 116 -9.15 -7.11 -8.45
CA ASP A 116 -9.44 -8.10 -9.50
C ASP A 116 -8.57 -9.35 -9.28
N LEU A 117 -7.30 -9.17 -8.90
CA LEU A 117 -6.42 -10.27 -8.50
C LEU A 117 -6.98 -11.04 -7.31
N GLU A 118 -7.38 -10.35 -6.23
CA GLU A 118 -7.99 -10.98 -5.06
C GLU A 118 -9.21 -11.80 -5.46
N LYS A 119 -10.16 -11.19 -6.19
CA LYS A 119 -11.37 -11.89 -6.65
C LYS A 119 -11.04 -13.16 -7.44
N LYS A 120 -10.06 -13.08 -8.34
CA LYS A 120 -9.63 -14.22 -9.16
C LYS A 120 -8.97 -15.30 -8.33
N LEU A 121 -8.07 -14.95 -7.42
CA LEU A 121 -7.43 -15.89 -6.48
C LEU A 121 -8.47 -16.58 -5.58
N SER A 122 -9.45 -15.83 -5.08
CA SER A 122 -10.50 -16.34 -4.21
C SER A 122 -11.41 -17.37 -4.89
N THR A 123 -11.61 -17.24 -6.21
CA THR A 123 -12.39 -18.21 -7.01
C THR A 123 -11.55 -19.34 -7.64
N ASN A 124 -10.22 -19.28 -7.55
CA ASN A 124 -9.35 -20.27 -8.13
C ASN A 124 -9.17 -21.46 -7.16
N SER A 125 -9.37 -22.68 -7.64
CA SER A 125 -9.35 -23.91 -6.82
C SER A 125 -7.97 -24.57 -6.67
N ASP A 126 -6.89 -23.98 -7.21
CA ASP A 126 -5.54 -24.52 -7.08
C ASP A 126 -5.05 -24.39 -5.63
N SER A 127 -4.82 -25.53 -4.97
CA SER A 127 -4.40 -25.57 -3.56
C SER A 127 -3.00 -25.00 -3.32
N ARG A 128 -2.15 -24.92 -4.36
CA ARG A 128 -0.84 -24.27 -4.27
C ARG A 128 -0.95 -22.78 -3.96
N LEU A 129 -2.13 -22.19 -4.19
CA LEU A 129 -2.41 -20.77 -3.97
C LEU A 129 -3.01 -20.47 -2.59
N ASP A 130 -3.27 -21.46 -1.73
CA ASP A 130 -3.99 -21.26 -0.46
C ASP A 130 -3.30 -20.22 0.44
N GLY A 131 -1.97 -20.28 0.57
CA GLY A 131 -1.19 -19.30 1.32
C GLY A 131 -1.30 -17.89 0.74
N MET A 132 -1.13 -17.77 -0.58
CA MET A 132 -1.23 -16.48 -1.29
C MET A 132 -2.64 -15.89 -1.19
N ARG A 133 -3.68 -16.72 -1.36
CA ARG A 133 -5.10 -16.32 -1.28
C ARG A 133 -5.39 -15.70 0.08
N GLY A 134 -4.98 -16.35 1.18
CA GLY A 134 -5.20 -15.84 2.53
C GLY A 134 -4.52 -14.48 2.78
N VAL A 135 -3.28 -14.32 2.33
CA VAL A 135 -2.52 -13.07 2.48
C VAL A 135 -3.11 -11.92 1.65
N ILE A 136 -3.48 -12.19 0.39
CA ILE A 136 -4.10 -11.21 -0.49
C ILE A 136 -5.48 -10.80 0.02
N GLN A 137 -6.28 -11.74 0.53
CA GLN A 137 -7.60 -11.47 1.09
C GLN A 137 -7.52 -10.57 2.34
N ARG A 138 -6.53 -10.79 3.23
CA ARG A 138 -6.28 -9.90 4.37
C ARG A 138 -5.94 -8.48 3.92
N GLY A 139 -5.04 -8.33 2.95
CA GLY A 139 -4.73 -7.04 2.34
C GLY A 139 -5.97 -6.36 1.76
N ALA A 140 -6.78 -7.08 0.97
CA ALA A 140 -8.00 -6.55 0.36
C ALA A 140 -9.03 -6.10 1.40
N THR A 141 -9.18 -6.86 2.49
CA THR A 141 -10.08 -6.52 3.59
C THR A 141 -9.64 -5.21 4.24
N LYS A 142 -8.36 -5.08 4.59
CA LYS A 142 -7.82 -3.88 5.23
C LYS A 142 -7.90 -2.64 4.33
N PHE A 143 -7.61 -2.79 3.04
CA PHE A 143 -7.57 -1.68 2.08
C PHE A 143 -8.89 -1.42 1.35
N SER A 144 -9.95 -2.16 1.63
CA SER A 144 -11.29 -1.99 1.04
C SER A 144 -11.80 -0.55 1.16
N PHE A 145 -11.68 0.03 2.37
CA PHE A 145 -12.02 1.42 2.59
C PHE A 145 -11.26 2.36 1.66
N LEU A 146 -9.92 2.24 1.59
CA LEU A 146 -9.08 3.09 0.74
C LEU A 146 -9.42 2.97 -0.75
N LYS A 147 -9.76 1.75 -1.21
CA LYS A 147 -10.27 1.54 -2.58
C LYS A 147 -11.53 2.36 -2.82
N ASP A 148 -12.54 2.18 -1.98
CA ASP A 148 -13.85 2.82 -2.20
C ASP A 148 -13.73 4.34 -2.16
N GLN A 149 -12.89 4.85 -1.26
CA GLN A 149 -12.62 6.29 -1.18
C GLN A 149 -11.87 6.83 -2.40
N ARG A 150 -10.86 6.11 -2.90
CA ARG A 150 -10.17 6.50 -4.13
C ARG A 150 -11.13 6.55 -5.31
N ASP A 151 -12.00 5.55 -5.45
CA ASP A 151 -12.97 5.51 -6.55
C ASP A 151 -13.94 6.69 -6.44
N ASN A 152 -14.33 7.07 -5.23
CA ASN A 152 -15.14 8.25 -5.00
C ASN A 152 -14.44 9.57 -5.33
N ILE A 153 -13.17 9.71 -4.96
CA ILE A 153 -12.34 10.88 -5.29
C ILE A 153 -12.20 11.01 -6.81
N ALA A 154 -11.79 9.92 -7.48
CA ALA A 154 -11.50 9.93 -8.91
C ALA A 154 -12.76 10.09 -9.79
N HIS A 155 -13.88 9.49 -9.41
CA HIS A 155 -15.09 9.43 -10.25
C HIS A 155 -16.18 10.41 -9.84
N TYR A 156 -16.29 10.78 -8.57
CA TYR A 156 -17.38 11.62 -8.06
C TYR A 156 -16.92 12.98 -7.52
N LYS A 157 -15.68 13.39 -7.85
CA LYS A 157 -15.05 14.64 -7.38
C LYS A 157 -15.19 14.82 -5.87
N ALA A 158 -15.06 13.71 -5.13
CA ALA A 158 -15.18 13.76 -3.69
C ALA A 158 -14.03 14.59 -3.11
N SER A 159 -14.35 15.50 -2.18
CA SER A 159 -13.41 16.37 -1.49
C SER A 159 -13.19 15.89 -0.06
N ILE A 160 -11.96 15.96 0.40
CA ILE A 160 -11.63 15.72 1.81
C ILE A 160 -11.90 17.01 2.59
N LEU A 161 -12.70 16.93 3.64
CA LEU A 161 -12.89 18.03 4.59
C LEU A 161 -12.21 17.68 5.90
N VAL A 162 -11.41 18.62 6.42
CA VAL A 162 -10.68 18.47 7.68
C VAL A 162 -11.30 19.38 8.75
N PHE A 163 -11.74 18.77 9.83
CA PHE A 163 -12.40 19.39 10.98
C PHE A 163 -11.46 19.47 12.18
N GLY A 164 -11.78 20.40 13.09
CA GLY A 164 -11.07 20.59 14.36
C GLY A 164 -9.97 21.65 14.29
N ASP A 165 -9.51 22.02 15.49
CA ASP A 165 -8.42 22.94 15.78
C ASP A 165 -7.42 22.24 16.73
N GLY A 166 -6.12 22.36 16.47
CA GLY A 166 -5.08 21.67 17.24
C GLY A 166 -4.65 20.33 16.65
N PRO A 167 -3.93 19.47 17.39
CA PRO A 167 -3.33 18.27 16.82
C PRO A 167 -4.38 17.25 16.39
N ASP A 168 -5.51 17.11 17.09
CA ASP A 168 -6.50 16.05 16.83
C ASP A 168 -7.47 16.36 15.68
N PHE A 169 -6.94 16.57 14.47
CA PHE A 169 -7.76 16.74 13.28
C PHE A 169 -8.53 15.47 12.94
N ASP A 170 -9.81 15.64 12.65
CA ASP A 170 -10.66 14.63 12.02
C ASP A 170 -10.89 14.99 10.56
N PHE A 171 -11.11 14.00 9.71
CA PHE A 171 -11.53 14.23 8.34
C PHE A 171 -12.75 13.40 7.96
N ALA A 172 -13.50 13.93 6.99
CA ALA A 172 -14.53 13.20 6.25
C ALA A 172 -14.25 13.30 4.76
N ILE A 173 -14.75 12.32 4.01
CA ILE A 173 -14.75 12.37 2.55
C ILE A 173 -16.16 12.70 2.12
N MET A 174 -16.31 13.88 1.53
CA MET A 174 -17.57 14.39 1.02
C MET A 174 -17.65 14.14 -0.47
N ASN A 175 -18.73 13.53 -0.95
CA ASN A 175 -18.96 13.39 -2.38
C ASN A 175 -20.10 14.29 -2.85
N ALA A 176 -20.02 14.71 -4.11
CA ALA A 176 -21.08 15.51 -4.72
C ALA A 176 -22.40 14.73 -4.90
N ALA A 177 -22.33 13.39 -4.86
CA ALA A 177 -23.46 12.48 -5.08
C ALA A 177 -24.23 12.08 -3.81
N GLY A 178 -23.82 12.53 -2.61
CA GLY A 178 -24.51 12.26 -1.35
C GLY A 178 -24.25 10.88 -0.70
N THR A 179 -23.47 9.99 -1.32
CA THR A 179 -23.05 8.69 -0.72
C THR A 179 -21.83 8.82 0.20
N MET A 180 -21.84 9.85 1.05
CA MET A 180 -20.81 10.02 2.08
C MET A 180 -20.90 8.87 3.09
N PRO A 181 -19.78 8.35 3.62
CA PRO A 181 -19.85 7.36 4.69
C PRO A 181 -20.58 7.96 5.89
N THR A 182 -21.73 7.41 6.24
CA THR A 182 -22.56 7.86 7.35
C THR A 182 -22.89 6.71 8.30
N VAL A 183 -23.14 7.05 9.56
CA VAL A 183 -23.69 6.14 10.56
C VAL A 183 -25.03 6.68 11.06
N SER A 184 -26.00 5.77 11.23
CA SER A 184 -27.27 6.10 11.87
C SER A 184 -27.09 6.09 13.39
N ASP A 185 -27.51 7.17 14.04
CA ASP A 185 -27.55 7.31 15.49
C ASP A 185 -28.95 7.81 15.88
N GLY A 186 -29.83 6.85 16.21
CA GLY A 186 -31.26 7.08 16.35
C GLY A 186 -31.88 7.61 15.05
N ASP A 187 -32.58 8.74 15.15
CA ASP A 187 -33.20 9.43 14.00
C ASP A 187 -32.23 10.35 13.24
N THR A 188 -30.95 10.39 13.62
CA THR A 188 -29.94 11.24 12.99
C THR A 188 -28.97 10.44 12.13
N THR A 189 -28.58 11.01 10.99
CA THR A 189 -27.52 10.48 10.13
C THR A 189 -26.27 11.34 10.33
N LYS A 190 -25.18 10.75 10.82
CA LYS A 190 -23.91 11.44 11.09
C LYS A 190 -22.85 11.05 10.08
N LEU A 191 -22.00 12.00 9.70
CA LEU A 191 -20.81 11.72 8.90
C LEU A 191 -19.84 10.83 9.69
N VAL A 192 -19.24 9.86 9.01
CA VAL A 192 -18.13 9.09 9.59
C VAL A 192 -16.88 9.94 9.56
N LEU A 193 -16.48 10.39 10.74
CA LEU A 193 -15.21 11.08 10.97
C LEU A 193 -14.10 10.07 11.25
N LYS A 194 -12.90 10.36 10.75
CA LYS A 194 -11.69 9.60 11.05
C LYS A 194 -10.60 10.56 11.51
N ASN A 195 -9.93 10.20 12.61
CA ASN A 195 -8.75 10.95 13.05
C ASN A 195 -7.63 10.82 12.00
N VAL A 196 -7.11 11.96 11.56
CA VAL A 196 -6.13 12.08 10.47
C VAL A 196 -4.86 11.28 10.76
N PHE A 197 -4.26 11.49 11.93
CA PHE A 197 -3.01 10.84 12.32
C PHE A 197 -3.19 9.34 12.46
N ARG A 198 -4.18 8.91 13.25
CA ARG A 198 -4.45 7.50 13.53
C ARG A 198 -4.75 6.74 12.23
N PHE A 199 -5.63 7.28 11.39
CA PHE A 199 -5.93 6.69 10.10
C PHE A 199 -4.67 6.52 9.25
N THR A 200 -3.92 7.60 9.05
CA THR A 200 -2.74 7.61 8.18
C THR A 200 -1.70 6.63 8.70
N ASN A 201 -1.39 6.66 10.00
CA ASN A 201 -0.41 5.77 10.61
C ASN A 201 -0.81 4.30 10.58
N GLU A 202 -2.06 3.96 10.93
CA GLU A 202 -2.52 2.57 10.89
C GLU A 202 -2.51 1.97 9.49
N GLN A 203 -2.86 2.75 8.45
CA GLN A 203 -2.78 2.27 7.06
C GLN A 203 -1.33 2.09 6.61
N HIS A 204 -0.45 3.05 6.94
CA HIS A 204 0.95 3.02 6.53
C HIS A 204 1.70 1.86 7.20
N LEU A 205 1.50 1.70 8.52
CA LEU A 205 2.10 0.63 9.30
C LEU A 205 1.67 -0.73 8.77
N PHE A 206 0.35 -0.94 8.59
CA PHE A 206 -0.14 -2.19 8.04
C PHE A 206 0.45 -2.49 6.66
N LEU A 207 0.48 -1.51 5.74
CA LEU A 207 1.06 -1.69 4.42
C LEU A 207 2.52 -2.14 4.52
N TRP A 208 3.31 -1.49 5.37
CA TRP A 208 4.71 -1.82 5.57
C TRP A 208 4.90 -3.23 6.16
N GLU A 209 4.19 -3.57 7.24
CA GLU A 209 4.25 -4.88 7.90
C GLU A 209 3.79 -6.00 6.96
N TRP A 210 2.69 -5.76 6.24
CA TRP A 210 2.16 -6.70 5.27
C TRP A 210 3.15 -6.96 4.13
N MET A 211 3.67 -5.90 3.51
CA MET A 211 4.66 -6.02 2.43
C MET A 211 5.94 -6.69 2.90
N ASN A 212 6.46 -6.31 4.08
CA ASN A 212 7.72 -6.82 4.61
C ASN A 212 7.56 -8.05 5.51
N GLY A 213 6.38 -8.61 5.62
CA GLY A 213 6.09 -9.83 6.38
C GLY A 213 5.40 -10.84 5.48
N GLU A 214 4.13 -11.10 5.78
CA GLU A 214 3.37 -12.20 5.20
C GLU A 214 3.27 -12.21 3.67
N LEU A 215 3.24 -11.04 3.01
CA LEU A 215 3.24 -10.98 1.55
C LEU A 215 4.56 -11.47 0.97
N THR A 216 5.69 -10.98 1.50
CA THR A 216 7.00 -11.43 1.06
C THR A 216 7.19 -12.91 1.33
N ASP A 217 6.82 -13.38 2.53
CA ASP A 217 6.97 -14.78 2.91
C ASP A 217 6.14 -15.69 2.00
N SER A 218 4.90 -15.30 1.66
CA SER A 218 4.06 -16.05 0.73
C SER A 218 4.62 -16.09 -0.70
N ILE A 219 5.19 -14.98 -1.19
CA ILE A 219 5.87 -14.92 -2.49
C ILE A 219 7.07 -15.87 -2.53
N VAL A 220 7.89 -15.83 -1.47
CA VAL A 220 9.08 -16.68 -1.34
C VAL A 220 8.68 -18.16 -1.26
N SER A 221 7.70 -18.51 -0.44
CA SER A 221 7.21 -19.89 -0.33
C SER A 221 6.67 -20.41 -1.67
N LEU A 222 5.92 -19.59 -2.41
CA LEU A 222 5.42 -19.99 -3.73
C LEU A 222 6.55 -20.17 -4.74
N ALA A 223 7.54 -19.28 -4.76
CA ALA A 223 8.71 -19.41 -5.62
C ALA A 223 9.51 -20.68 -5.31
N GLN A 224 9.76 -20.96 -4.02
CA GLN A 224 10.48 -22.14 -3.55
C GLN A 224 9.74 -23.44 -3.89
N ALA A 225 8.42 -23.49 -3.73
CA ALA A 225 7.60 -24.63 -4.12
C ALA A 225 7.67 -24.92 -5.64
N ASN A 226 8.08 -23.94 -6.45
CA ASN A 226 8.28 -24.07 -7.89
C ASN A 226 9.77 -24.11 -8.29
N GLY A 227 10.66 -24.46 -7.36
CA GLY A 227 12.08 -24.70 -7.63
C GLY A 227 12.95 -23.44 -7.71
N ILE A 228 12.46 -22.30 -7.21
CA ILE A 228 13.21 -21.04 -7.16
C ILE A 228 13.58 -20.74 -5.69
N PRO A 229 14.83 -21.04 -5.25
CA PRO A 229 15.25 -20.91 -3.87
C PRO A 229 15.54 -19.45 -3.49
N ALA A 230 14.52 -18.60 -3.54
CA ALA A 230 14.64 -17.19 -3.19
C ALA A 230 14.85 -17.00 -1.68
N ASP A 231 15.74 -16.07 -1.34
CA ASP A 231 15.98 -15.58 0.02
C ASP A 231 15.83 -14.05 0.03
N PRO A 232 14.86 -13.50 0.79
CA PRO A 232 14.60 -12.06 0.85
C PRO A 232 15.72 -11.27 1.55
N SER A 233 16.65 -11.93 2.26
CA SER A 233 17.78 -11.29 2.94
C SER A 233 19.04 -11.18 2.06
N SER A 234 19.10 -11.92 0.96
CA SER A 234 20.24 -11.95 0.05
C SER A 234 20.55 -10.59 -0.61
N PHE A 235 19.55 -9.70 -0.69
CA PHE A 235 19.73 -8.34 -1.19
C PHE A 235 19.18 -7.34 -0.18
N ALA A 236 20.09 -6.54 0.40
CA ALA A 236 19.73 -5.42 1.27
C ALA A 236 19.16 -4.26 0.43
N THR A 237 17.90 -4.38 0.01
CA THR A 237 17.18 -3.25 -0.58
C THR A 237 16.60 -2.39 0.53
N GLN A 238 16.99 -1.13 0.55
CA GLN A 238 16.52 -0.16 1.55
C GLN A 238 15.75 0.97 0.88
N LEU A 239 14.63 1.36 1.48
CA LEU A 239 13.99 2.62 1.17
C LEU A 239 14.82 3.74 1.80
N SER A 240 15.18 4.74 1.01
CA SER A 240 15.89 5.94 1.47
C SER A 240 14.91 7.12 1.50
N GLY A 241 14.32 7.36 2.66
CA GLY A 241 13.29 8.40 2.86
C GLY A 241 13.72 9.51 3.81
N GLY A 242 14.97 9.48 4.31
CA GLY A 242 15.49 10.50 5.22
C GLY A 242 14.60 10.67 6.46
N ALA A 243 14.15 11.91 6.70
CA ALA A 243 13.31 12.28 7.83
C ALA A 243 11.96 11.54 7.87
N ALA A 244 11.38 11.19 6.72
CA ALA A 244 10.09 10.49 6.65
C ALA A 244 10.16 9.09 7.28
N ILE A 245 11.19 8.33 6.93
CA ILE A 245 11.40 6.99 7.47
C ILE A 245 11.81 7.05 8.93
N ALA A 246 12.71 7.96 9.32
CA ALA A 246 13.08 8.10 10.72
C ALA A 246 11.88 8.44 11.60
N LEU A 247 10.98 9.31 11.13
CA LEU A 247 9.78 9.66 11.85
C LEU A 247 8.80 8.48 11.94
N PHE A 248 8.58 7.76 10.84
CA PHE A 248 7.77 6.54 10.83
C PHE A 248 8.30 5.50 11.83
N LYS A 249 9.62 5.26 11.83
CA LYS A 249 10.28 4.36 12.78
C LYS A 249 10.08 4.80 14.23
N GLU A 250 10.25 6.09 14.51
CA GLU A 250 10.09 6.66 15.85
C GLU A 250 8.64 6.61 16.35
N ILE A 251 7.66 6.85 15.49
CA ILE A 251 6.23 6.76 15.83
C ILE A 251 5.85 5.31 16.18
N ASN A 252 6.38 4.35 15.42
CA ASN A 252 5.94 2.95 15.49
C ASN A 252 6.89 2.03 16.27
N GLY A 253 7.98 2.55 16.84
CA GLY A 253 8.94 1.75 17.62
C GLY A 253 9.68 0.71 16.78
N ILE A 254 10.04 1.06 15.54
CA ILE A 254 10.77 0.18 14.62
C ILE A 254 12.26 0.52 14.69
N ASP A 255 13.09 -0.50 14.95
CA ASP A 255 14.55 -0.37 15.04
C ASP A 255 15.27 -0.33 13.69
#